data_AF-A0AAR2LR99-F1
#
_entry.id   AF-A0AAR2LR99-F1
#
_cell.length_a   1.000
_cell.length_b   1.000
_cell.length_c   1.000
_cell.angle_alpha   90.00
_cell.angle_beta   90.00
_cell.angle_gamma   90.00
#
_symmetry.space_group_name_H-M   'P 1'
#
loop_
_entity.id
_entity.type
_entity.pdbx_description
1 polymer ?
#
loop_
_entity_poly.entity_id
_entity_poly.type
_entity_poly.pdbx_seq_one_letter_code
_entity_poly.pdbx_strand_id
1 'polypeptide(L)'
;SNVLLHFQARRLALQRDIDEESKPKSRFGQWDTAHFDSSDKQMKFLRLMGGFKKGSPQITLNSGQLNTNMALGKEGQRTLQQDLLGEFERAQNRRMDLQNKGAGLGFTAPSKKKFTIDINTRHSVRFDD
;
A
#
# COMPACT_ATOMS: atom_id res chain seq x y z
N SER A 1 50.90 31.00 -16.40
CA SER A 1 49.51 31.49 -16.41
C SER A 1 48.44 30.43 -16.67
N ASN A 2 48.71 29.33 -17.39
CA ASN A 2 47.70 28.28 -17.64
C ASN A 2 47.28 27.46 -16.42
N VAL A 3 48.18 27.27 -15.45
CA VAL A 3 47.91 26.42 -14.28
C VAL A 3 46.85 27.04 -13.34
N LEU A 4 46.88 28.37 -13.17
CA LEU A 4 45.92 29.12 -12.36
C LEU A 4 44.50 29.06 -12.95
N LEU A 5 44.38 29.20 -14.27
CA LEU A 5 43.10 29.08 -14.98
C LEU A 5 42.49 27.68 -14.84
N HIS A 6 43.31 26.64 -14.93
CA HIS A 6 42.86 25.26 -14.74
C HIS A 6 42.36 25.02 -13.32
N PHE A 7 43.07 25.52 -12.29
CA PHE A 7 42.62 25.42 -10.90
C PHE A 7 41.31 26.17 -10.64
N GLN A 8 41.11 27.32 -11.26
CA GLN A 8 39.87 28.09 -11.15
C GLN A 8 38.69 27.37 -11.83
N ALA A 9 38.90 26.84 -13.04
CA ALA A 9 37.88 26.05 -13.75
C ALA A 9 37.48 24.81 -12.95
N ARG A 10 38.45 24.11 -12.35
CA ARG A 10 38.20 22.95 -11.49
C ARG A 10 37.38 23.32 -10.25
N ARG A 11 37.67 24.47 -9.62
CA ARG A 11 36.92 24.95 -8.46
C ARG A 11 35.46 25.26 -8.82
N LEU A 12 35.23 25.91 -9.95
CA LEU A 12 33.87 26.23 -10.43
C LEU A 12 33.08 24.98 -10.80
N ALA A 13 33.73 23.97 -11.39
CA ALA A 13 33.10 22.68 -11.67
C ALA A 13 32.68 21.99 -10.37
N LEU A 14 33.58 21.89 -9.39
CA LEU A 14 33.28 21.32 -8.07
C LEU A 14 32.16 22.06 -7.35
N GLN A 15 32.11 23.39 -7.45
CA GLN A 15 31.02 24.18 -6.86
C GLN A 15 29.68 23.86 -7.52
N ARG A 16 29.63 23.74 -8.85
CA ARG A 16 28.40 23.35 -9.56
C ARG A 16 27.90 21.97 -9.19
N ASP A 17 28.81 21.01 -9.02
CA ASP A 17 28.46 19.65 -8.60
C ASP A 17 27.89 19.65 -7.17
N ILE A 18 28.50 20.42 -6.27
CA ILE A 18 28.00 20.64 -4.90
C ILE A 18 26.63 21.32 -4.91
N ASP A 19 26.45 22.36 -5.72
CA ASP A 19 25.19 23.10 -5.81
C ASP A 19 24.07 22.21 -6.35
N GLU A 20 24.33 21.39 -7.38
CA GLU A 20 23.40 20.39 -7.89
C GLU A 20 23.04 19.32 -6.85
N GLU A 21 24.03 18.78 -6.13
CA GLU A 21 23.79 17.76 -5.10
C GLU A 21 23.12 18.34 -3.84
N SER A 22 23.33 19.63 -3.56
CA SER A 22 22.69 20.36 -2.47
C SER A 22 21.24 20.75 -2.75
N LYS A 23 20.77 20.63 -4.00
CA LYS A 23 19.37 20.87 -4.31
C LYS A 23 18.52 19.95 -3.43
N PRO A 24 17.50 20.49 -2.74
CA PRO A 24 16.66 19.67 -1.90
C PRO A 24 15.99 18.61 -2.76
N LYS A 25 16.43 17.35 -2.65
CA LYS A 25 15.72 16.18 -3.19
C LYS A 25 14.29 16.29 -2.70
N SER A 26 13.36 16.32 -3.64
CA SER A 26 12.00 16.69 -3.33
C SER A 26 11.43 15.76 -2.27
N ARG A 27 10.86 16.38 -1.24
CA ARG A 27 10.55 15.74 0.04
C ARG A 27 9.24 14.95 0.00
N PHE A 28 8.67 14.77 -1.18
CA PHE A 28 7.35 14.14 -1.37
C PHE A 28 7.38 12.61 -1.44
N GLY A 29 8.56 12.01 -1.25
CA GLY A 29 8.73 10.56 -1.15
C GLY A 29 8.35 9.85 -2.46
N GLN A 30 7.57 8.77 -2.35
CA GLN A 30 7.15 7.91 -3.47
C GLN A 30 6.36 8.64 -4.59
N TRP A 31 5.80 9.81 -4.28
CA TRP A 31 4.94 10.56 -5.21
C TRP A 31 5.69 11.58 -6.06
N ASP A 32 6.99 11.73 -5.85
CA ASP A 32 7.81 12.73 -6.53
C ASP A 32 8.07 12.39 -8.01
N THR A 33 8.00 11.11 -8.37
CA THR A 33 8.19 10.64 -9.76
C THR A 33 6.97 10.90 -10.66
N ALA A 34 5.85 11.38 -10.11
CA ALA A 34 4.65 11.66 -10.90
C ALA A 34 4.81 12.98 -11.66
N HIS A 35 4.79 12.90 -13.00
CA HIS A 35 4.93 14.07 -13.87
C HIS A 35 3.56 14.71 -14.17
N PHE A 36 3.48 16.03 -14.05
CA PHE A 36 2.25 16.79 -14.33
C PHE A 36 2.58 18.05 -15.13
N ASP A 37 1.72 18.38 -16.09
CA ASP A 37 1.86 19.58 -16.93
C ASP A 37 1.56 20.89 -16.17
N SER A 38 1.04 20.79 -14.94
CA SER A 38 0.64 21.93 -14.12
C SER A 38 1.00 21.70 -12.65
N SER A 39 1.68 22.69 -12.07
CA SER A 39 2.04 22.72 -10.65
C SER A 39 0.82 22.59 -9.73
N ASP A 40 -0.32 23.17 -10.11
CA ASP A 40 -1.57 23.07 -9.34
C ASP A 40 -2.11 21.63 -9.29
N LYS A 41 -1.99 20.88 -10.40
CA LYS A 41 -2.39 19.47 -10.45
C LYS A 41 -1.47 18.62 -9.59
N GLN A 42 -0.16 18.87 -9.66
CA GLN A 42 0.83 18.21 -8.82
C GLN A 42 0.54 18.47 -7.33
N MET A 43 0.28 19.72 -6.94
CA MET A 43 -0.03 20.07 -5.56
C MET A 43 -1.33 19.42 -5.06
N LYS A 44 -2.37 19.37 -5.90
CA LYS A 44 -3.62 18.67 -5.56
C LYS A 44 -3.39 17.17 -5.40
N PHE A 45 -2.63 16.56 -6.31
CA PHE A 45 -2.25 15.16 -6.25
C PHE A 45 -1.47 14.83 -4.97
N LEU A 46 -0.44 15.62 -4.66
CA LEU A 46 0.35 15.45 -3.44
C LEU A 46 -0.50 15.65 -2.18
N ARG A 47 -1.50 16.54 -2.20
CA ARG A 47 -2.45 16.69 -1.08
C ARG A 47 -3.34 15.46 -0.92
N LEU A 48 -3.83 14.91 -2.03
CA LEU A 48 -4.70 13.73 -2.06
C LEU A 48 -3.96 12.46 -1.60
N MET A 49 -2.75 12.23 -2.10
CA MET A 49 -1.93 11.06 -1.74
C MET A 49 -1.26 11.22 -0.36
N GLY A 50 -1.44 12.36 0.28
CA GLY A 50 -0.77 12.73 1.52
C GLY A 50 0.75 12.75 1.37
N GLY A 51 1.27 13.35 0.31
CA GLY A 51 2.67 13.75 0.19
C GLY A 51 3.07 14.89 1.14
N PHE A 52 2.11 15.59 1.76
CA PHE A 52 2.35 16.72 2.67
C PHE A 52 2.18 16.41 4.17
N LYS A 53 1.96 15.15 4.58
CA LYS A 53 1.78 14.82 6.01
C LYS A 53 3.10 15.03 6.79
N LYS A 54 3.15 16.12 7.56
CA LYS A 54 4.21 16.45 8.53
C LYS A 54 4.15 15.44 9.69
N GLY A 55 4.75 14.28 9.51
CA GLY A 55 4.67 13.17 10.46
C GLY A 55 4.30 11.82 9.84
N SER A 56 4.19 11.71 8.51
CA SER A 56 4.36 10.40 7.88
C SER A 56 5.74 9.90 8.34
N PRO A 57 5.87 8.71 8.96
CA PRO A 57 7.18 8.12 9.10
C PRO A 57 7.76 8.16 7.69
N GLN A 58 8.89 8.86 7.56
CA GLN A 58 9.74 8.62 6.43
C GLN A 58 10.04 7.15 6.60
N ILE A 59 9.43 6.31 5.76
CA ILE A 59 9.85 4.92 5.73
C ILE A 59 11.30 5.07 5.34
N THR A 60 12.19 4.93 6.32
CA THR A 60 13.60 4.74 6.16
C THR A 60 13.72 3.38 5.48
N LEU A 61 13.28 3.31 4.23
CA LEU A 61 13.80 2.38 3.27
C LEU A 61 15.24 2.80 3.14
N ASN A 62 16.10 1.94 3.68
CA ASN A 62 17.53 2.05 3.64
C ASN A 62 17.95 2.67 2.30
N SER A 63 18.89 3.61 2.37
CA SER A 63 19.41 4.43 1.28
C SER A 63 20.02 3.66 0.09
N GLY A 64 19.80 2.35 -0.02
CA GLY A 64 20.14 1.51 -1.17
C GLY A 64 18.97 1.21 -2.13
N GLN A 65 17.77 1.75 -1.93
CA GLN A 65 16.61 1.48 -2.81
C GLN A 65 16.02 2.72 -3.50
N LEU A 66 16.72 3.85 -3.46
CA LEU A 66 16.23 5.11 -4.01
C LEU A 66 16.75 5.37 -5.42
N ASN A 67 16.75 4.37 -6.30
CA ASN A 67 17.02 4.59 -7.72
C ASN A 67 16.78 3.35 -8.58
N THR A 68 15.88 3.54 -9.53
CA THR A 68 15.65 2.79 -10.78
C THR A 68 14.76 1.55 -10.70
N ASN A 69 13.61 1.66 -11.36
CA ASN A 69 12.66 0.59 -11.71
C ASN A 69 11.68 0.19 -10.61
N MET A 70 10.48 0.76 -10.68
CA MET A 70 9.25 0.28 -10.02
C MET A 70 8.82 -1.13 -10.49
N ALA A 71 9.54 -1.74 -11.43
CA ALA A 71 9.34 -3.12 -11.83
C ALA A 71 10.13 -4.03 -10.88
N LEU A 72 9.41 -4.95 -10.22
CA LEU A 72 10.03 -6.04 -9.45
C LEU A 72 11.11 -6.71 -10.31
N GLY A 73 12.32 -6.88 -9.77
CA GLY A 73 13.35 -7.70 -10.42
C GLY A 73 12.85 -9.14 -10.62
N LYS A 74 13.51 -9.92 -11.49
CA LYS A 74 13.06 -11.28 -11.86
C LYS A 74 12.74 -12.18 -10.65
N GLU A 75 13.53 -12.10 -9.59
CA GLU A 75 13.25 -12.85 -8.36
C GLU A 75 12.00 -12.34 -7.63
N GLY A 76 11.86 -11.02 -7.46
CA GLY A 76 10.66 -10.42 -6.87
C GLY A 76 9.38 -10.70 -7.67
N GLN A 77 9.48 -10.77 -9.01
CA GLN A 77 8.39 -11.18 -9.87
C GLN A 77 8.01 -12.65 -9.63
N ARG A 78 8.99 -13.55 -9.52
CA ARG A 78 8.75 -14.98 -9.26
C ARG A 78 8.12 -15.22 -7.91
N THR A 79 8.63 -14.57 -6.85
CA THR A 79 8.05 -14.64 -5.51
C THR A 79 6.61 -14.16 -5.51
N LEU A 80 6.35 -12.98 -6.11
CA LEU A 80 4.99 -12.46 -6.21
C LEU A 80 4.05 -13.41 -6.97
N GLN A 81 4.51 -13.99 -8.08
CA GLN A 81 3.72 -14.95 -8.85
C GLN A 81 3.40 -16.21 -8.03
N GLN A 82 4.36 -16.72 -7.27
CA GLN A 82 4.15 -17.86 -6.38
C GLN A 82 3.14 -17.54 -5.26
N ASP A 83 3.25 -16.36 -4.65
CA ASP A 83 2.34 -15.91 -3.60
C ASP A 83 0.91 -15.74 -4.11
N LEU A 84 0.75 -15.13 -5.30
CA LEU A 84 -0.55 -14.94 -5.94
C LEU A 84 -1.23 -16.28 -6.29
N LEU A 85 -0.46 -17.26 -6.78
CA LEU A 85 -0.98 -18.61 -7.03
C LEU A 85 -1.45 -19.26 -5.73
N GLY A 86 -0.67 -19.15 -4.65
CA GLY A 86 -1.05 -19.67 -3.34
C GLY A 86 -2.32 -19.00 -2.78
N GLU A 87 -2.44 -17.68 -2.90
CA GLU A 87 -3.66 -16.94 -2.49
C GLU A 87 -4.87 -17.32 -3.34
N PHE A 88 -4.68 -17.52 -4.65
CA PHE A 88 -5.75 -17.97 -5.53
C PHE A 88 -6.28 -19.35 -5.12
N GLU A 89 -5.40 -20.32 -4.90
CA GLU A 89 -5.79 -21.66 -4.44
C GLU A 89 -6.49 -21.60 -3.07
N ARG A 90 -5.96 -20.80 -2.14
CA ARG A 90 -6.61 -20.56 -0.83
C ARG A 90 -8.02 -19.98 -1.00
N ALA A 91 -8.19 -19.00 -1.89
CA ALA A 91 -9.49 -18.40 -2.16
C ALA A 91 -10.46 -19.39 -2.83
N GLN A 92 -10.00 -20.20 -3.78
CA GLN A 92 -10.82 -21.25 -4.41
C GLN A 92 -11.26 -22.30 -3.38
N ASN A 93 -10.36 -22.77 -2.51
CA ASN A 93 -10.70 -23.72 -1.45
C ASN A 93 -11.71 -23.14 -0.45
N ARG A 94 -11.59 -21.86 -0.11
CA ARG A 94 -12.60 -21.15 0.71
C ARG A 94 -13.95 -21.06 0.01
N ARG A 95 -13.96 -20.83 -1.31
CA ARG A 95 -15.23 -20.83 -2.07
C ARG A 95 -15.90 -22.18 -2.04
N MET A 96 -15.15 -23.29 -1.97
CA MET A 96 -15.67 -24.66 -1.86
C MET A 96 -16.24 -25.01 -0.46
N ASP A 97 -15.91 -24.25 0.58
CA ASP A 97 -16.57 -24.32 1.89
C ASP A 97 -17.93 -23.58 1.88
N LEU A 98 -18.79 -23.95 0.93
CA LEU A 98 -20.16 -23.44 0.78
C LEU A 98 -21.08 -23.83 1.97
N GLN A 99 -20.60 -24.64 2.92
CA GLN A 99 -21.39 -25.04 4.08
C GLN A 99 -21.78 -23.81 4.93
N ASN A 100 -20.97 -22.75 4.89
CA ASN A 100 -21.20 -21.49 5.59
C ASN A 100 -21.78 -20.36 4.71
N LYS A 101 -22.41 -20.70 3.57
CA LYS A 101 -23.09 -19.72 2.72
C LYS A 101 -24.02 -18.80 3.54
N GLY A 102 -23.68 -17.52 3.63
CA GLY A 102 -24.50 -16.49 4.27
C GLY A 102 -24.09 -16.07 5.69
N ALA A 103 -23.10 -16.71 6.32
CA ALA A 103 -22.67 -16.34 7.67
C ALA A 103 -21.79 -15.08 7.72
N GLY A 104 -21.09 -14.76 6.62
CA GLY A 104 -20.07 -13.72 6.58
C GLY A 104 -18.67 -14.25 6.86
N LEU A 105 -17.64 -13.48 6.51
CA LEU A 105 -16.25 -13.87 6.71
C LEU A 105 -15.94 -13.97 8.21
N GLY A 106 -15.48 -15.13 8.68
CA GLY A 106 -15.16 -15.36 10.10
C GLY A 106 -16.32 -15.83 10.98
N PHE A 107 -17.48 -16.10 10.40
CA PHE A 107 -18.65 -16.60 11.11
C PHE A 107 -19.06 -17.98 10.57
N THR A 108 -19.52 -18.87 11.44
CA THR A 108 -20.08 -20.16 11.06
C THR A 108 -21.59 -20.02 10.84
N ALA A 109 -22.12 -20.66 9.80
CA ALA A 109 -23.55 -20.64 9.56
C ALA A 109 -24.27 -21.35 10.72
N PRO A 110 -25.40 -20.80 11.22
CA PRO A 110 -26.22 -21.48 12.20
C PRO A 110 -26.64 -22.86 11.66
N SER A 111 -26.63 -23.88 12.52
CA SER A 111 -27.09 -25.22 12.13
C SER A 111 -28.51 -25.15 11.56
N LYS A 112 -28.81 -25.93 10.50
CA LYS A 112 -30.12 -26.01 9.80
C LYS A 112 -31.27 -26.59 10.67
N LYS A 113 -31.30 -26.29 11.97
CA LYS A 113 -32.40 -26.66 12.86
C LYS A 113 -33.60 -25.80 12.50
N LYS A 114 -34.53 -26.39 11.74
CA LYS A 114 -35.85 -25.80 11.55
C LYS A 114 -36.58 -25.87 12.89
N PHE A 115 -36.89 -24.73 13.49
CA PHE A 115 -37.80 -24.69 14.62
C PHE A 115 -39.21 -24.98 14.07
N THR A 116 -39.85 -26.04 14.55
CA THR A 116 -41.24 -26.35 14.23
C THR A 116 -42.14 -25.63 15.21
N ILE A 117 -43.03 -24.77 14.71
CA ILE A 117 -44.10 -24.16 15.53
C ILE A 117 -45.30 -25.10 15.42
N ASP A 118 -45.56 -25.87 16.47
CA ASP A 118 -46.81 -26.62 16.57
C ASP A 118 -47.93 -25.68 17.04
N ILE A 119 -48.92 -25.49 16.17
CA ILE A 119 -50.08 -24.62 16.42
C ILE A 119 -50.93 -25.14 17.59
N ASN A 120 -50.88 -26.45 17.86
CA ASN A 120 -51.67 -27.07 18.92
C ASN A 120 -50.96 -27.09 20.28
N THR A 121 -49.65 -26.82 20.33
CA THR A 121 -48.90 -26.81 21.57
C THR A 121 -48.97 -25.41 22.22
N ARG A 122 -49.63 -25.32 23.38
CA ARG A 122 -49.68 -24.12 24.22
C ARG A 122 -48.97 -24.37 25.56
N HIS A 123 -47.85 -23.70 25.79
CA HIS A 123 -47.18 -23.64 27.09
C HIS A 123 -47.40 -22.26 27.73
N SER A 124 -48.61 -22.00 28.22
CA SER A 124 -48.87 -20.80 29.03
C SER A 124 -48.73 -21.15 30.51
N VAL A 125 -47.82 -20.49 31.22
CA VAL A 125 -47.76 -20.53 32.68
C VAL A 125 -48.61 -19.38 33.21
N ARG A 126 -49.53 -19.69 34.12
CA ARG A 126 -50.27 -18.67 34.87
C ARG A 126 -49.43 -18.28 36.08
N PHE A 127 -49.35 -16.98 36.34
CA PHE A 127 -48.81 -16.46 37.58
C PHE A 127 -49.98 -16.35 38.56
N ASP A 128 -49.81 -16.91 39.75
CA ASP A 128 -50.70 -16.64 40.88
C ASP A 128 -50.21 -15.35 41.56
N ASP A 129 -51.16 -14.48 41.94
CA ASP A 129 -50.94 -13.17 42.56
C ASP A 129 -50.30 -13.27 43.96
#